data_AF-A0A2V7QGQ1-F1
#
_entry.id   AF-A0A2V7QGQ1-F1
#
_cell.length_a   1.000
_cell.length_b   1.000
_cell.length_c   1.000
_cell.angle_alpha   90.00
_cell.angle_beta   90.00
_cell.angle_gamma   90.00
#
_symmetry.space_group_name_H-M   'P 1'
#
loop_
_entity.id
_entity.type
_entity.pdbx_description
1 polymer ?
#
loop_
_entity_poly.entity_id
_entity_poly.type
_entity_poly.pdbx_seq_one_letter_code
_entity_poly.pdbx_strand_id
1 'polypeptide(L)'
;MLAGVIAAVLLAVLWTLLVYLVHKPVSLGGWGAGGLIGLALAKAGRASRRALGTVAVVLTVGTVVLAKALILAFALGPIVRDEVLRSPDATAALFLIDMTVRRSFSPDLQAALDKQARGRSDTTPPDLRTELAFELRDRVIAEARAREAAASLAERERLVRTYSDSIVAREGFFPMLGRLFSFWDLLWLGLGVSSAWKLAQSGAG
;
A
#
# COMPACT_ATOMS: atom_id res chain seq x y z
N MET A 1 6.29 17.05 -28.01
CA MET A 1 6.83 16.16 -26.95
C MET A 1 6.69 16.76 -25.56
N LEU A 2 7.23 17.96 -25.30
CA LEU A 2 7.18 18.60 -23.97
C LEU A 2 5.75 18.70 -23.37
N ALA A 3 4.76 19.07 -24.19
CA ALA A 3 3.36 19.16 -23.78
C ALA A 3 2.77 17.82 -23.30
N GLY A 4 3.17 16.70 -23.91
CA GLY A 4 2.72 15.36 -23.49
C GLY A 4 3.35 14.93 -22.18
N VAL A 5 4.61 15.30 -21.94
CA VAL A 5 5.30 15.06 -20.65
C VAL A 5 4.65 15.88 -19.54
N ILE A 6 4.37 17.16 -19.79
CA ILE A 6 3.70 18.04 -18.81
C ILE A 6 2.31 17.50 -18.49
N ALA A 7 1.53 17.10 -19.49
CA ALA A 7 0.21 16.51 -19.28
C ALA A 7 0.28 15.22 -18.46
N ALA A 8 1.23 14.32 -18.76
CA ALA A 8 1.48 13.09 -18.02
C ALA A 8 1.83 13.36 -16.54
N VAL A 9 2.75 14.29 -16.29
CA VAL A 9 3.16 14.64 -14.91
C VAL A 9 2.02 15.28 -14.14
N LEU A 10 1.31 16.26 -14.72
CA LEU A 10 0.17 16.91 -14.07
C LEU A 10 -0.93 15.90 -13.76
N LEU A 11 -1.18 14.95 -14.66
CA LEU A 11 -2.18 13.91 -14.43
C LEU A 11 -1.76 12.99 -13.27
N ALA A 12 -0.49 12.57 -13.21
CA ALA A 12 0.02 11.77 -12.11
C ALA A 12 -0.10 12.50 -10.76
N VAL A 13 0.28 13.78 -10.72
CA VAL A 13 0.21 14.60 -9.50
C VAL A 13 -1.24 14.81 -9.06
N LEU A 14 -2.12 15.22 -9.98
CA LEU A 14 -3.53 15.47 -9.70
C LEU A 14 -4.24 14.20 -9.20
N TRP A 15 -3.90 13.05 -9.80
CA TRP A 15 -4.46 11.77 -9.36
C TRP A 15 -3.95 11.36 -7.98
N THR A 16 -2.66 11.55 -7.71
CA THR A 16 -2.09 11.29 -6.38
C THR A 16 -2.76 12.17 -5.33
N LEU A 17 -2.97 13.46 -5.63
CA LEU A 17 -3.66 14.39 -4.75
C LEU A 17 -5.12 13.96 -4.50
N LEU A 18 -5.83 13.50 -5.53
CA LEU A 18 -7.18 12.97 -5.41
C LEU A 18 -7.23 11.77 -4.45
N VAL A 19 -6.32 10.80 -4.63
CA VAL A 19 -6.24 9.61 -3.76
C VAL A 19 -5.90 10.01 -2.32
N TYR A 20 -4.96 10.94 -2.16
CA TYR A 20 -4.58 11.49 -0.86
C TYR A 20 -5.77 12.14 -0.13
N LEU A 21 -6.62 12.89 -0.85
CA LEU A 21 -7.78 13.57 -0.25
C LEU A 21 -8.96 12.64 0.01
N VAL A 22 -9.26 11.71 -0.92
CA VAL A 22 -10.48 10.90 -0.89
C VAL A 22 -10.35 9.68 0.04
N HIS A 23 -9.14 9.30 0.46
CA HIS A 23 -8.89 8.16 1.36
C HIS A 23 -9.51 6.83 0.89
N LYS A 24 -9.87 6.72 -0.40
CA LYS A 24 -10.33 5.48 -1.03
C LYS A 24 -9.34 5.07 -2.10
N PRO A 25 -8.89 3.80 -2.14
CA PRO A 25 -8.09 3.28 -3.22
C PRO A 25 -8.99 3.08 -4.45
N VAL A 26 -9.35 4.19 -5.11
CA VAL A 26 -9.98 4.13 -6.42
C VAL A 26 -8.88 3.65 -7.38
N SER A 27 -8.95 2.39 -7.82
CA SER A 27 -8.02 1.87 -8.83
C SER A 27 -8.01 2.86 -9.99
N LEU A 28 -6.83 3.36 -10.33
CA LEU A 28 -6.64 4.33 -11.39
C LEU A 28 -7.35 3.79 -12.63
N GLY A 29 -8.40 4.50 -13.08
CA GLY A 29 -9.05 4.17 -14.35
C GLY A 29 -8.06 4.47 -15.47
N GLY A 30 -7.09 3.58 -15.70
CA GLY A 30 -5.98 3.75 -16.64
C GLY A 30 -6.44 4.10 -18.06
N TRP A 31 -7.69 3.78 -18.38
CA TRP A 31 -8.39 4.20 -19.58
C TRP A 31 -8.49 5.74 -19.73
N GLY A 32 -8.86 6.47 -18.67
CA GLY A 32 -8.98 7.94 -18.72
C GLY A 32 -7.64 8.64 -18.88
N ALA A 33 -6.60 8.12 -18.24
CA ALA A 33 -5.24 8.64 -18.36
C ALA A 33 -4.66 8.47 -19.77
N GLY A 34 -4.80 7.28 -20.36
CA GLY A 34 -4.36 7.01 -21.73
C GLY A 34 -5.11 7.85 -22.77
N GLY A 35 -6.42 8.06 -22.58
CA GLY A 35 -7.23 8.92 -23.44
C GLY A 35 -6.75 10.38 -23.46
N LEU A 36 -6.48 10.97 -22.29
CA LEU A 36 -6.03 12.36 -22.17
C LEU A 36 -4.62 12.57 -22.72
N ILE A 37 -3.70 11.63 -22.48
CA ILE A 37 -2.32 11.68 -23.01
C ILE A 37 -2.32 11.56 -24.54
N GLY A 38 -3.13 10.64 -25.09
CA GLY A 38 -3.31 10.48 -26.53
C GLY A 38 -3.85 11.74 -27.20
N LEU A 39 -4.86 12.38 -26.60
CA LEU A 39 -5.45 13.62 -27.09
C LEU A 39 -4.47 14.81 -27.03
N ALA A 40 -3.71 14.93 -25.94
CA ALA A 40 -2.71 15.99 -25.78
C ALA A 40 -1.58 15.88 -26.81
N LEU A 41 -1.12 14.66 -27.12
CA LEU A 41 -0.11 14.42 -28.15
C LEU A 41 -0.65 14.63 -29.57
N ALA A 42 -1.89 14.20 -29.83
CA ALA A 42 -2.59 14.43 -31.09
C ALA A 42 -2.68 15.92 -31.41
N LYS A 43 -2.96 16.76 -30.40
CA LYS A 43 -3.07 18.22 -30.56
C LYS A 43 -1.72 18.94 -30.64
N ALA A 44 -0.63 18.28 -30.24
CA ALA A 44 0.70 18.88 -30.12
C ALA A 44 1.71 18.45 -31.20
N GLY A 45 1.35 17.55 -32.14
CA GLY A 45 2.33 16.83 -32.96
C GLY A 45 2.19 16.97 -34.48
N ARG A 46 3.18 17.62 -35.12
CA ARG A 46 3.55 17.52 -36.56
C ARG A 46 4.57 16.39 -36.83
N ALA A 47 4.50 15.30 -36.07
CA ALA A 47 5.47 14.20 -36.13
C ALA A 47 4.87 12.96 -36.79
N SER A 48 5.73 12.04 -37.26
CA SER A 48 5.32 10.75 -37.83
C SER A 48 4.34 10.01 -36.92
N ARG A 49 3.23 9.51 -37.49
CA ARG A 49 2.14 8.79 -36.79
C ARG A 49 2.64 7.64 -35.90
N ARG A 50 3.68 6.91 -36.33
CA ARG A 50 4.27 5.81 -35.56
C ARG A 50 5.10 6.28 -34.35
N ALA A 51 5.83 7.39 -34.51
CA ALA A 51 6.62 7.97 -33.43
C ALA A 51 5.71 8.56 -32.34
N LEU A 52 4.61 9.20 -32.72
CA LEU A 52 3.60 9.72 -31.78
C LEU A 52 2.90 8.62 -30.99
N GLY A 53 2.52 7.52 -31.64
CA GLY A 53 1.93 6.38 -30.95
C GLY A 53 2.86 5.77 -29.91
N THR A 54 4.14 5.55 -30.26
CA THR A 54 5.13 4.97 -29.35
C THR A 54 5.34 5.84 -28.11
N VAL A 55 5.46 7.16 -28.30
CA VAL A 55 5.60 8.13 -27.21
C VAL A 55 4.35 8.17 -26.33
N ALA A 56 3.15 8.08 -26.92
CA ALA A 56 1.89 8.04 -26.16
C ALA A 56 1.80 6.81 -25.25
N VAL A 57 2.26 5.66 -25.73
CA VAL A 57 2.29 4.41 -24.93
C VAL A 57 3.29 4.52 -23.79
N VAL A 58 4.53 4.95 -24.08
CA VAL A 58 5.57 5.14 -23.06
C VAL A 58 5.12 6.12 -21.98
N LEU A 59 4.51 7.25 -22.38
CA LEU A 59 3.99 8.23 -21.42
C LEU A 59 2.81 7.68 -20.61
N THR A 60 1.92 6.90 -21.22
CA THR A 60 0.78 6.31 -20.50
C THR A 60 1.27 5.33 -19.42
N VAL A 61 2.18 4.42 -19.79
CA VAL A 61 2.77 3.46 -18.85
C VAL A 61 3.56 4.19 -17.76
N GLY A 62 4.41 5.14 -18.14
CA GLY A 62 5.21 5.94 -17.22
C GLY A 62 4.35 6.73 -16.23
N THR A 63 3.22 7.28 -16.68
CA THR A 63 2.27 8.03 -15.84
C THR A 63 1.63 7.13 -14.78
N VAL A 64 1.20 5.93 -15.16
CA VAL A 64 0.58 4.99 -14.21
C VAL A 64 1.60 4.49 -13.18
N VAL A 65 2.81 4.16 -13.62
CA VAL A 65 3.91 3.76 -12.73
C VAL A 65 4.27 4.90 -11.78
N LEU A 66 4.42 6.13 -12.30
CA LEU A 66 4.73 7.31 -11.51
C LEU A 66 3.63 7.62 -10.49
N ALA A 67 2.35 7.55 -10.89
CA ALA A 67 1.23 7.77 -9.98
C ALA A 67 1.21 6.74 -8.84
N LYS A 68 1.43 5.46 -9.13
CA LYS A 68 1.53 4.43 -8.09
C LYS A 68 2.76 4.63 -7.20
N ALA A 69 3.88 5.03 -7.77
CA ALA A 69 5.10 5.36 -7.02
C ALA A 69 4.86 6.53 -6.06
N LEU A 70 4.17 7.58 -6.51
CA LEU A 70 3.81 8.72 -5.68
C LEU A 70 2.79 8.35 -4.59
N ILE A 71 1.79 7.53 -4.90
CA ILE A 71 0.84 7.00 -3.90
C ILE A 71 1.59 6.21 -2.84
N LEU A 72 2.49 5.31 -3.23
CA LEU A 72 3.30 4.52 -2.30
C LEU A 72 4.19 5.40 -1.43
N ALA A 73 4.85 6.40 -2.01
CA ALA A 73 5.78 7.28 -1.31
C ALA A 73 5.09 8.29 -0.37
N PHE A 74 3.95 8.86 -0.79
CA PHE A 74 3.36 10.02 -0.11
C PHE A 74 1.98 9.77 0.48
N ALA A 75 1.16 8.90 -0.11
CA ALA A 75 -0.23 8.69 0.33
C ALA A 75 -0.38 7.48 1.26
N LEU A 76 0.40 6.42 1.05
CA LEU A 76 0.24 5.17 1.79
C LEU A 76 0.54 5.35 3.29
N GLY A 77 1.63 6.03 3.64
CA GLY A 77 1.99 6.31 5.03
C GLY A 77 0.89 7.02 5.83
N PRO A 78 0.39 8.19 5.39
CA PRO A 78 -0.66 8.90 6.12
C PRO A 78 -2.01 8.17 6.12
N ILE A 79 -2.40 7.50 5.03
CA ILE A 79 -3.65 6.72 4.98
C ILE A 79 -3.61 5.55 5.98
N VAL A 80 -2.51 4.78 5.98
CA VAL A 80 -2.35 3.67 6.93
C VAL A 80 -2.31 4.20 8.36
N ARG A 81 -1.66 5.35 8.61
CA ARG A 81 -1.64 5.97 9.94
C ARG A 81 -3.04 6.34 10.41
N ASP A 82 -3.83 7.03 9.58
CA ASP A 82 -5.17 7.46 9.95
C ASP A 82 -6.12 6.26 10.13
N GLU A 83 -6.08 5.28 9.23
CA GLU A 83 -6.91 4.07 9.32
C GLU A 83 -6.56 3.22 10.55
N VAL A 84 -5.27 3.03 10.84
CA VAL A 84 -4.83 2.28 12.02
C VAL A 84 -5.21 3.00 13.30
N LEU A 85 -5.05 4.33 13.36
CA LEU A 85 -5.44 5.12 14.54
C LEU A 85 -6.96 5.13 14.76
N ARG A 86 -7.76 5.02 13.69
CA ARG A 86 -9.23 4.90 13.77
C ARG A 86 -9.70 3.50 14.15
N SER A 87 -8.89 2.47 13.91
CA SER A 87 -9.23 1.08 14.22
C SER A 87 -8.59 0.61 15.54
N PRO A 88 -9.38 0.42 16.62
CA PRO A 88 -8.85 -0.05 17.89
C PRO A 88 -8.25 -1.46 17.77
N ASP A 89 -8.80 -2.32 16.90
CA ASP A 89 -8.25 -3.66 16.66
C ASP A 89 -6.89 -3.60 15.93
N ALA A 90 -6.72 -2.68 14.96
CA ALA A 90 -5.44 -2.51 14.27
C ALA A 90 -4.35 -1.96 15.22
N THR A 91 -4.74 -1.02 16.09
CA THR A 91 -3.83 -0.49 17.11
C THR A 91 -3.45 -1.57 18.13
N ALA A 92 -4.41 -2.36 18.61
CA ALA A 92 -4.14 -3.47 19.53
C ALA A 92 -3.20 -4.52 18.93
N ALA A 93 -3.31 -4.80 17.64
CA ALA A 93 -2.38 -5.68 16.93
C ALA A 93 -0.94 -5.14 16.92
N LEU A 94 -0.75 -3.82 16.75
CA LEU A 94 0.58 -3.20 16.84
C LEU A 94 1.17 -3.28 18.24
N PHE A 95 0.36 -3.06 19.29
CA PHE A 95 0.80 -3.26 20.67
C PHE A 95 1.18 -4.71 20.95
N LEU A 96 0.42 -5.68 20.43
CA LEU A 96 0.75 -7.10 20.54
C LEU A 96 2.12 -7.42 19.91
N ILE A 97 2.42 -6.86 18.73
CA ILE A 97 3.72 -7.02 18.07
C ILE A 97 4.82 -6.37 18.91
N ASP A 98 4.64 -5.14 19.40
CA ASP A 98 5.62 -4.43 20.23
C ASP A 98 5.92 -5.20 21.53
N MET A 99 4.88 -5.66 22.23
CA MET A 99 5.03 -6.43 23.46
C MET A 99 5.72 -7.77 23.23
N THR A 100 5.47 -8.42 22.09
CA THR A 100 6.15 -9.66 21.70
C THR A 100 7.63 -9.44 21.41
N VAL A 101 7.97 -8.37 20.68
CA VAL A 101 9.35 -8.03 20.34
C VAL A 101 10.15 -7.60 21.58
N ARG A 102 9.54 -6.77 22.44
CA ARG A 102 10.18 -6.25 23.66
C ARG A 102 10.09 -7.17 24.87
N ARG A 103 9.33 -8.27 24.77
CA ARG A 103 9.01 -9.18 25.90
C ARG A 103 8.46 -8.43 27.10
N SER A 104 7.50 -7.54 26.86
CA SER A 104 6.92 -6.68 27.90
C SER A 104 5.53 -7.12 28.35
N PHE A 105 5.21 -8.41 28.21
CA PHE A 105 4.03 -9.01 28.82
C PHE A 105 4.20 -9.13 30.33
N SER A 106 3.09 -9.34 31.04
CA SER A 106 3.08 -9.67 32.45
C SER A 106 4.03 -10.83 32.76
N PRO A 107 4.71 -10.84 33.93
CA PRO A 107 5.72 -11.85 34.24
C PRO A 107 5.19 -13.28 34.13
N ASP A 108 3.94 -13.49 34.55
CA ASP A 108 3.26 -14.79 34.51
C ASP A 108 2.97 -15.24 33.07
N LEU A 109 2.49 -14.32 32.22
CA LEU A 109 2.23 -14.61 30.81
C LEU A 109 3.52 -14.82 30.03
N GLN A 110 4.56 -14.03 30.31
CA GLN A 110 5.88 -14.19 29.70
C GLN A 110 6.51 -15.53 30.10
N ALA A 111 6.37 -15.95 31.36
CA ALA A 111 6.82 -17.26 31.82
C ALA A 111 6.07 -18.40 31.12
N ALA A 112 4.75 -18.26 30.90
CA ALA A 112 3.95 -19.24 30.17
C ALA A 112 4.31 -19.30 28.68
N LEU A 113 4.54 -18.16 28.02
CA LEU A 113 5.03 -18.08 26.64
C LEU A 113 6.41 -18.73 26.49
N ASP A 114 7.34 -18.42 27.39
CA ASP A 114 8.68 -19.01 27.41
C ASP A 114 8.61 -20.52 27.65
N LYS A 115 7.71 -20.98 28.54
CA LYS A 115 7.46 -22.40 28.79
C LYS A 115 6.86 -23.10 27.57
N GLN A 116 5.98 -22.46 26.80
CA GLN A 116 5.47 -23.03 25.55
C GLN A 116 6.54 -23.08 24.46
N ALA A 117 7.37 -22.04 24.34
CA ALA A 117 8.47 -21.99 23.38
C ALA A 117 9.52 -23.09 23.66
N ARG A 118 9.82 -23.35 24.93
CA ARG A 118 10.74 -24.40 25.39
C ARG A 118 10.08 -25.78 25.46
N GLY A 119 8.78 -25.82 25.75
CA GLY A 119 7.98 -27.02 26.00
C GLY A 119 7.38 -27.65 24.75
N ARG A 120 7.96 -27.42 23.58
CA ARG A 120 7.66 -28.16 22.33
C ARG A 120 8.01 -29.66 22.41
N SER A 121 8.25 -30.18 23.61
CA SER A 121 8.51 -31.59 23.90
C SER A 121 7.21 -32.39 23.95
N ASP A 122 7.25 -33.56 23.31
CA ASP A 122 6.16 -34.42 22.83
C ASP A 122 5.14 -34.98 23.85
N THR A 123 5.16 -34.60 25.12
CA THR A 123 4.40 -35.33 26.16
C THR A 123 2.96 -34.86 26.39
N THR A 124 2.54 -33.73 25.82
CA THR A 124 1.16 -33.21 26.00
C THR A 124 0.24 -33.72 24.90
N PRO A 125 -0.93 -34.31 25.21
CA PRO A 125 -1.93 -34.70 24.23
C PRO A 125 -2.30 -33.53 23.30
N PRO A 126 -2.49 -33.77 21.99
CA PRO A 126 -2.68 -32.72 21.00
C PRO A 126 -3.91 -31.83 21.26
N ASP A 127 -4.99 -32.39 21.80
CA ASP A 127 -6.22 -31.64 22.10
C ASP A 127 -6.00 -30.64 23.24
N LEU A 128 -5.40 -31.12 24.34
CA LEU A 128 -5.03 -30.31 25.51
C LEU A 128 -4.01 -29.22 25.16
N ARG A 129 -3.06 -29.53 24.27
CA ARG A 129 -2.07 -28.57 23.75
C ARG A 129 -2.73 -27.44 22.96
N THR A 130 -3.77 -27.78 22.19
CA THR A 130 -4.49 -26.82 21.35
C THR A 130 -5.34 -25.89 22.22
N GLU A 131 -6.04 -26.43 23.22
CA GLU A 131 -6.83 -25.65 24.18
C GLU A 131 -5.96 -24.68 24.99
N LEU A 132 -4.83 -25.17 25.55
CA LEU A 132 -3.83 -24.32 26.21
C LEU A 132 -3.27 -23.23 25.30
N ALA A 133 -3.05 -23.53 24.02
CA ALA A 133 -2.58 -22.54 23.05
C ALA A 133 -3.64 -21.46 22.74
N PHE A 134 -4.92 -21.84 22.68
CA PHE A 134 -6.02 -20.89 22.52
C PHE A 134 -6.17 -19.99 23.75
N GLU A 135 -6.16 -20.56 24.95
CA GLU A 135 -6.25 -19.79 26.18
C GLU A 135 -5.07 -18.82 26.32
N LEU A 136 -3.85 -19.27 26.00
CA LEU A 136 -2.68 -18.41 26.04
C LEU A 136 -2.76 -17.29 25.01
N ARG A 137 -3.26 -17.59 23.81
CA ARG A 137 -3.50 -16.58 22.76
C ARG A 137 -4.52 -15.54 23.21
N ASP A 138 -5.61 -15.96 23.85
CA ASP A 138 -6.65 -15.05 24.33
C ASP A 138 -6.10 -14.13 25.44
N ARG A 139 -5.28 -14.64 26.35
CA ARG A 139 -4.59 -13.83 27.37
C ARG A 139 -3.64 -12.82 26.75
N VAL A 140 -2.85 -13.22 25.73
CA VAL A 140 -1.96 -12.32 24.98
C VAL A 140 -2.75 -11.19 24.30
N ILE A 141 -3.88 -11.52 23.66
CA ILE A 141 -4.73 -10.52 23.00
C ILE A 141 -5.38 -9.59 24.02
N ALA A 142 -5.88 -10.13 25.14
CA ALA A 142 -6.50 -9.35 26.20
C ALA A 142 -5.51 -8.36 26.83
N GLU A 143 -4.27 -8.79 27.09
CA GLU A 143 -3.25 -7.92 27.67
C GLU A 143 -2.79 -6.83 26.69
N ALA A 144 -2.66 -7.16 25.40
CA ALA A 144 -2.37 -6.18 24.36
C ALA A 144 -3.49 -5.11 24.24
N ARG A 145 -4.77 -5.53 24.31
CA ARG A 145 -5.92 -4.61 24.32
C ARG A 145 -5.95 -3.74 25.58
N ALA A 146 -5.65 -4.30 26.74
CA ALA A 146 -5.56 -3.53 27.98
C ALA A 146 -4.44 -2.46 27.90
N ARG A 147 -3.29 -2.81 27.31
CA ARG A 147 -2.19 -1.88 27.10
C ARG A 147 -2.54 -0.77 26.10
N GLU A 148 -3.23 -1.12 25.01
CA GLU A 148 -3.75 -0.14 24.04
C GLU A 148 -4.73 0.82 24.70
N ALA A 149 -5.70 0.31 25.48
CA ALA A 149 -6.71 1.13 26.15
C ALA A 149 -6.09 2.10 27.18
N ALA A 150 -4.99 1.70 27.83
CA ALA A 150 -4.24 2.54 28.76
C ALA A 150 -3.25 3.51 28.06
N ALA A 151 -2.98 3.33 26.77
CA ALA A 151 -1.97 4.11 26.06
C ALA A 151 -2.49 5.46 25.56
N SER A 152 -1.66 6.49 25.70
CA SER A 152 -1.95 7.83 25.17
C SER A 152 -1.94 7.86 23.64
N LEU A 153 -2.64 8.84 23.05
CA LEU A 153 -2.64 9.08 21.59
C LEU A 153 -1.21 9.23 21.02
N ALA A 154 -0.31 9.91 21.76
CA ALA A 154 1.07 10.09 21.35
C ALA A 154 1.86 8.77 21.31
N GLU A 155 1.59 7.85 22.23
CA GLU A 155 2.23 6.53 22.28
C GLU A 155 1.74 5.64 21.12
N ARG A 156 0.43 5.69 20.83
CA ARG A 156 -0.17 5.04 19.64
C ARG A 156 0.47 5.56 18.35
N GLU A 157 0.55 6.87 18.18
CA GLU A 157 1.13 7.47 16.97
C GLU A 157 2.62 7.09 16.82
N ARG A 158 3.39 7.10 17.92
CA ARG A 158 4.80 6.68 17.90
C ARG A 158 4.97 5.24 17.44
N LEU A 159 4.13 4.32 17.92
CA LEU A 159 4.19 2.91 17.51
C LEU A 159 3.85 2.76 16.03
N VAL A 160 2.76 3.39 15.57
CA VAL A 160 2.38 3.34 14.16
C VAL A 160 3.51 3.87 13.27
N ARG A 161 4.11 5.03 13.62
CA ARG A 161 5.26 5.57 12.87
C ARG A 161 6.42 4.57 12.81
N THR A 162 6.81 4.03 13.97
CA THR A 162 7.95 3.10 14.07
C THR A 162 7.72 1.85 13.21
N TYR A 163 6.52 1.27 13.25
CA TYR A 163 6.20 0.08 12.48
C TYR A 163 6.02 0.37 10.99
N SER A 164 5.35 1.46 10.61
CA SER A 164 5.26 1.88 9.21
C SER A 164 6.64 2.06 8.58
N ASP A 165 7.54 2.76 9.27
CA ASP A 165 8.90 3.02 8.76
C ASP A 165 9.70 1.71 8.67
N SER A 166 9.52 0.79 9.62
CA SER A 166 10.17 -0.53 9.59
C SER A 166 9.70 -1.41 8.42
N ILE A 167 8.41 -1.36 8.06
CA ILE A 167 7.85 -2.15 6.96
C ILE A 167 8.41 -1.63 5.63
N VAL A 168 8.46 -0.31 5.45
CA VAL A 168 9.05 0.32 4.26
C VAL A 168 10.54 -0.02 4.15
N ALA A 169 11.27 0.00 5.26
CA ALA A 169 12.69 -0.36 5.29
C ALA A 169 12.94 -1.84 4.96
N ARG A 170 12.01 -2.74 5.28
CA ARG A 170 12.21 -4.19 5.17
C ARG A 170 11.79 -4.78 3.82
N GLU A 171 10.70 -4.30 3.22
CA GLU A 171 10.22 -4.82 1.92
C GLU A 171 10.86 -4.12 0.71
N GLY A 172 11.40 -2.90 0.89
CA GLY A 172 11.94 -2.11 -0.21
C GLY A 172 10.86 -1.53 -1.13
N PHE A 173 11.19 -0.43 -1.80
CA PHE A 173 10.22 0.34 -2.57
C PHE A 173 9.67 -0.41 -3.81
N PHE A 174 10.54 -1.08 -4.57
CA PHE A 174 10.15 -1.73 -5.83
C PHE A 174 9.26 -2.97 -5.65
N PRO A 175 9.52 -3.88 -4.69
CA PRO A 175 8.63 -5.01 -4.43
C PRO A 175 7.22 -4.57 -3.99
N MET A 176 7.14 -3.53 -3.14
CA MET A 176 5.85 -2.93 -2.76
C MET A 176 5.13 -2.34 -3.97
N LEU A 177 5.84 -1.58 -4.81
CA LEU A 177 5.27 -1.00 -6.02
C LEU A 177 4.70 -2.07 -6.96
N GLY A 178 5.39 -3.21 -7.11
CA GLY A 178 4.90 -4.34 -7.89
C GLY A 178 3.60 -4.93 -7.35
N ARG A 179 3.46 -5.08 -6.03
CA ARG A 179 2.23 -5.59 -5.39
C ARG A 179 1.04 -4.64 -5.52
N LEU A 180 1.29 -3.33 -5.69
CA LEU A 180 0.24 -2.36 -5.93
C LEU A 180 -0.42 -2.50 -7.31
N PHE A 181 0.16 -3.25 -8.25
CA PHE A 181 -0.47 -3.53 -9.53
C PHE A 181 -1.42 -4.73 -9.43
N SER A 182 -2.72 -4.44 -9.44
CA SER A 182 -3.75 -5.47 -9.57
C SER A 182 -3.88 -5.94 -11.02
N PHE A 183 -4.41 -7.15 -11.22
CA PHE A 183 -4.84 -7.65 -12.53
C PHE A 183 -5.73 -6.63 -13.27
N TRP A 184 -6.62 -5.97 -12.53
CA TRP A 184 -7.50 -4.94 -13.10
C TRP A 184 -6.72 -3.70 -13.56
N ASP A 185 -5.68 -3.29 -12.84
CA ASP A 185 -4.84 -2.16 -13.24
C ASP A 185 -4.12 -2.46 -14.57
N LEU A 186 -3.67 -3.70 -14.76
CA LEU A 186 -3.03 -4.15 -16.00
C LEU A 186 -4.02 -4.14 -17.16
N LEU A 187 -5.26 -4.57 -16.94
CA LEU A 187 -6.32 -4.52 -17.94
C LEU A 187 -6.63 -3.07 -18.35
N TRP A 188 -6.79 -2.17 -17.36
CA TRP A 188 -7.05 -0.75 -17.59
C TRP A 188 -5.87 -0.05 -18.27
N LEU A 189 -4.65 -0.42 -17.93
CA LEU A 189 -3.43 0.07 -18.58
C LEU A 189 -3.38 -0.38 -20.04
N GLY A 190 -3.73 -1.64 -20.35
CA GLY A 190 -3.83 -2.13 -21.72
C GLY A 190 -4.85 -1.33 -22.54
N LEU A 191 -6.02 -1.03 -21.97
CA LEU A 191 -7.04 -0.18 -22.60
C LEU A 191 -6.58 1.27 -22.77
N GLY A 192 -5.85 1.81 -21.79
CA GLY A 192 -5.26 3.15 -21.85
C GLY A 192 -4.20 3.25 -22.94
N VAL A 193 -3.31 2.26 -23.04
CA VAL A 193 -2.27 2.14 -24.08
C VAL A 193 -2.89 2.07 -25.47
N SER A 194 -3.91 1.25 -25.66
CA SER A 194 -4.65 1.13 -26.93
C SER A 194 -5.31 2.46 -27.32
N SER A 195 -6.00 3.10 -26.37
CA SER A 195 -6.64 4.42 -26.58
C SER A 195 -5.61 5.51 -26.92
N ALA A 196 -4.51 5.58 -26.16
CA ALA A 196 -3.45 6.56 -26.36
C ALA A 196 -2.80 6.42 -27.74
N TRP A 197 -2.50 5.19 -28.15
CA TRP A 197 -1.94 4.88 -29.46
C TRP A 197 -2.88 5.29 -30.60
N LYS A 198 -4.16 4.90 -30.51
CA LYS A 198 -5.15 5.19 -31.56
C LYS A 198 -5.42 6.68 -31.69
N LEU A 199 -5.55 7.40 -30.57
CA LEU A 199 -5.83 8.84 -30.55
C LEU A 199 -4.62 9.67 -31.02
N ALA A 200 -3.41 9.31 -30.60
CA ALA A 200 -2.20 9.99 -31.05
C ALA A 200 -1.95 9.83 -32.56
N GLN A 201 -2.41 8.72 -33.16
CA GLN A 201 -2.34 8.50 -34.61
C GLN A 201 -3.42 9.25 -35.40
N SER A 202 -4.62 9.41 -34.83
CA SER A 202 -5.74 10.05 -35.54
C SER A 202 -5.62 11.57 -35.66
N GLY A 203 -4.82 12.23 -34.81
CA GLY A 203 -4.64 13.70 -34.86
C GLY A 203 -3.51 14.21 -35.75
N ALA A 204 -2.68 13.33 -36.33
CA ALA A 204 -1.58 13.71 -37.22
C ALA A 204 -2.01 13.68 -38.71
N GLY A 205 -3.18 14.25 -39.00
CA GLY A 205 -3.76 14.43 -40.33
C GLY A 205 -3.96 15.91 -40.62
#